data_AF-A0AAW2LJF6-F1
#
_entry.id   AF-A0AAW2LJF6-F1
#
_cell.length_a   1.000
_cell.length_b   1.000
_cell.length_c   1.000
_cell.angle_alpha   90.00
_cell.angle_beta   90.00
_cell.angle_gamma   90.00
#
_symmetry.space_group_name_H-M   'P 1'
#
loop_
_entity.id
_entity.type
_entity.pdbx_description
1 polymer ?
#
loop_
_entity_poly.entity_id
_entity_poly.type
_entity_poly.pdbx_seq_one_letter_code
_entity_poly.pdbx_strand_id
1 'polypeptide(L)'
;MESVASSSSPPHHHRPRHRFNPTQPFSDRVIRAIRHRLRLLHRSDSLFFILGATGNVYTVNISATPSCTCPDRTTPCKHILFVFIRILGVPLDDSCLWRRTLRPCQLHRLLNLPTSSESLAGAAVREMFHQLFFQARGTSGSRRPDEVADGGTACPVCLEYMGRDERVVGCNTCKNVIHEECFLAWKRNCRRRSATCVLCRARWRNGGDDQEKYLNLSAYVSEDDMMEVEAEGRCSSD
;
A
#
# COMPACT_ATOMS: atom_id res chain seq x y z
N MET A 1 66.51 7.44 42.93
CA MET A 1 65.09 7.43 43.34
C MET A 1 64.27 7.32 42.08
N GLU A 2 63.88 6.09 41.76
CA GLU A 2 63.17 5.74 40.52
C GLU A 2 61.67 5.98 40.72
N SER A 3 61.09 6.85 39.91
CA SER A 3 59.66 7.17 39.96
C SER A 3 58.86 6.16 39.15
N VAL A 4 58.20 5.23 39.84
CA VAL A 4 57.27 4.27 39.25
C VAL A 4 56.01 4.96 38.75
N ALA A 5 55.73 4.83 37.44
CA ALA A 5 54.49 5.30 36.84
C ALA A 5 53.35 4.34 37.20
N SER A 6 52.32 4.87 37.89
CA SER A 6 51.08 4.13 38.16
C SER A 6 50.16 4.21 36.94
N SER A 7 49.95 3.08 36.26
CA SER A 7 49.00 2.92 35.17
C SER A 7 47.63 2.52 35.72
N SER A 8 46.76 3.50 35.94
CA SER A 8 45.33 3.27 36.23
C SER A 8 44.53 3.20 34.92
N SER A 9 44.08 1.99 34.57
CA SER A 9 43.15 1.78 33.45
C SER A 9 41.80 2.45 33.74
N PRO A 10 41.15 3.13 32.77
CA PRO A 10 39.87 3.78 33.02
C PRO A 10 38.74 2.75 33.16
N PRO A 11 37.73 3.02 34.00
CA PRO A 11 36.60 2.12 34.21
C PRO A 11 35.78 2.00 32.92
N HIS A 12 35.45 0.76 32.53
CA HIS A 12 34.49 0.46 31.48
C HIS A 12 33.12 1.04 31.86
N HIS A 13 32.82 2.23 31.32
CA HIS A 13 31.46 2.77 31.34
C HIS A 13 30.58 1.92 30.42
N HIS A 14 29.94 0.89 30.98
CA HIS A 14 28.75 0.29 30.39
C HIS A 14 27.66 1.36 30.36
N ARG A 15 27.62 2.14 29.27
CA ARG A 15 26.54 3.07 28.98
C ARG A 15 25.24 2.25 29.00
N PRO A 16 24.29 2.54 29.90
CA PRO A 16 23.00 1.87 29.88
C PRO A 16 22.42 2.07 28.49
N ARG A 17 22.14 0.98 27.77
CA ARG A 17 21.31 1.06 26.56
C ARG A 17 20.03 1.75 27.02
N HIS A 18 19.84 3.01 26.64
CA HIS A 18 18.63 3.75 26.93
C HIS A 18 17.46 2.86 26.50
N ARG A 19 16.74 2.30 27.46
CA ARG A 19 15.47 1.61 27.21
C ARG A 19 14.56 2.69 26.65
N PHE A 20 14.45 2.71 25.32
CA PHE A 20 13.53 3.58 24.64
C PHE A 20 12.13 3.20 25.11
N ASN A 21 11.40 4.16 25.64
CA ASN A 21 10.02 3.96 26.05
C ASN A 21 9.13 4.44 24.90
N PRO A 22 8.59 3.53 24.07
CA PRO A 22 7.82 3.92 22.90
C PRO A 22 6.56 4.69 23.30
N THR A 23 6.23 5.73 22.54
CA THR A 23 4.97 6.46 22.73
C THR A 23 3.79 5.54 22.39
N GLN A 24 2.66 5.68 23.09
CA GLN A 24 1.46 4.87 22.83
C GLN A 24 1.07 4.81 21.34
N PRO A 25 1.08 5.93 20.56
CA PRO A 25 0.75 5.89 19.14
C PRO A 25 1.71 5.06 18.30
N PHE A 26 2.98 4.94 18.70
CA PHE A 26 3.95 4.07 18.04
C PHE A 26 3.68 2.61 18.39
N SER A 27 3.48 2.31 19.67
CA SER A 27 3.15 0.96 20.16
C SER A 27 1.91 0.40 19.46
N ASP A 28 0.86 1.21 19.29
CA ASP A 28 -0.36 0.81 18.56
C ASP A 28 -0.06 0.43 17.10
N ARG A 29 0.86 1.12 16.44
CA ARG A 29 1.23 0.82 15.05
C ARG A 29 2.05 -0.45 14.96
N VAL A 30 2.93 -0.70 15.92
CA VAL A 30 3.67 -1.96 16.02
C VAL A 30 2.67 -3.11 16.21
N ILE A 31 1.71 -2.97 17.12
CA ILE A 31 0.65 -3.97 17.33
C ILE A 31 -0.13 -4.21 16.04
N ARG A 32 -0.53 -3.15 15.32
CA ARG A 32 -1.23 -3.28 14.03
C ARG A 32 -0.37 -3.94 12.96
N ALA A 33 0.93 -3.67 12.92
CA ALA A 33 1.85 -4.29 11.96
C ALA A 33 2.03 -5.79 12.21
N ILE A 34 1.99 -6.22 13.48
CA ILE A 34 2.10 -7.62 13.88
C ILE A 34 0.77 -8.35 13.65
N ARG A 35 -0.32 -7.80 14.19
CA ARG A 35 -1.63 -8.47 14.29
C ARG A 35 -2.51 -8.34 13.06
N HIS A 36 -2.44 -7.24 12.31
CA HIS A 36 -3.31 -7.12 11.15
C HIS A 36 -2.88 -8.11 10.06
N ARG A 37 -3.86 -8.54 9.29
CA ARG A 37 -3.70 -9.43 8.14
C ARG A 37 -3.05 -8.68 6.99
N LEU A 38 -1.73 -8.56 7.08
CA LEU A 38 -0.86 -8.01 6.05
C LEU A 38 -0.05 -9.17 5.45
N ARG A 39 0.16 -9.13 4.13
CA ARG A 39 0.96 -10.12 3.39
C ARG A 39 1.83 -9.45 2.34
N LEU A 40 2.97 -10.05 2.06
CA LEU A 40 3.88 -9.65 1.00
C LEU A 40 3.47 -10.34 -0.31
N LEU A 41 3.21 -9.54 -1.35
CA LEU A 41 2.92 -10.05 -2.69
C LEU A 41 4.20 -10.25 -3.49
N HIS A 42 5.07 -9.24 -3.46
CA HIS A 42 6.28 -9.21 -4.25
C HIS A 42 7.31 -8.28 -3.61
N ARG A 43 8.60 -8.60 -3.81
CA ARG A 43 9.74 -7.75 -3.48
C ARG A 43 10.57 -7.54 -4.74
N SER A 44 10.88 -6.29 -5.04
CA SER A 44 11.78 -5.88 -6.12
C SER A 44 12.79 -4.90 -5.52
N ASP A 45 13.99 -5.39 -5.22
CA ASP A 45 15.06 -4.62 -4.56
C ASP A 45 14.60 -3.94 -3.26
N SER A 46 14.37 -2.62 -3.32
CA SER A 46 13.92 -1.78 -2.22
C SER A 46 12.40 -1.63 -2.13
N LEU A 47 11.66 -2.12 -3.12
CA LEU A 47 10.20 -2.04 -3.20
C LEU A 47 9.55 -3.31 -2.68
N PHE A 48 8.55 -3.12 -1.80
CA PHE A 48 7.75 -4.18 -1.21
C PHE A 48 6.28 -3.91 -1.50
N PHE A 49 5.61 -4.88 -2.10
CA PHE A 49 4.19 -4.80 -2.45
C PHE A 49 3.37 -5.54 -1.40
N ILE A 50 2.62 -4.78 -0.60
CA ILE A 50 1.94 -5.24 0.60
C ILE A 50 0.44 -5.33 0.35
N LEU A 51 -0.13 -6.51 0.55
CA LEU A 51 -1.57 -6.71 0.62
C LEU A 51 -2.07 -6.25 1.99
N GLY A 52 -2.96 -5.27 2.00
CA GLY A 52 -3.66 -4.81 3.20
C GLY A 52 -4.85 -5.68 3.57
N ALA A 53 -5.34 -5.53 4.81
CA ALA A 53 -6.48 -6.29 5.33
C ALA A 53 -7.79 -6.12 4.53
N THR A 54 -7.94 -5.03 3.77
CA THR A 54 -9.11 -4.78 2.90
C THR A 54 -8.87 -5.23 1.45
N GLY A 55 -7.80 -5.98 1.18
CA GLY A 55 -7.38 -6.40 -0.15
C GLY A 55 -6.68 -5.33 -0.98
N ASN A 56 -6.53 -4.10 -0.48
CA ASN A 56 -5.80 -3.04 -1.18
C ASN A 56 -4.29 -3.31 -1.19
N VAL A 57 -3.64 -3.08 -2.32
CA VAL A 57 -2.19 -3.18 -2.45
C VAL A 57 -1.53 -1.84 -2.16
N TYR A 58 -0.56 -1.84 -1.24
CA TYR A 58 0.27 -0.70 -0.90
C TYR A 58 1.73 -0.98 -1.25
N THR A 59 2.43 0.01 -1.78
CA THR A 59 3.86 -0.09 -2.07
C THR A 59 4.64 0.59 -0.95
N VAL A 60 5.57 -0.14 -0.35
CA VAL A 60 6.56 0.38 0.60
C VAL A 60 7.91 0.46 -0.12
N ASN A 61 8.57 1.61 -0.06
CA ASN A 61 9.94 1.78 -0.55
C ASN A 61 10.89 1.98 0.64
N ILE A 62 11.85 1.07 0.79
CA ILE A 62 12.89 1.16 1.82
C ILE A 62 14.07 1.94 1.25
N SER A 63 14.16 3.21 1.63
CA SER A 63 15.25 4.12 1.25
C SER A 63 15.77 4.86 2.49
N ALA A 64 16.65 5.87 2.31
CA ALA A 64 17.09 6.72 3.42
C ALA A 64 15.90 7.34 4.18
N THR A 65 14.80 7.61 3.48
CA THR A 65 13.50 8.03 4.04
C THR A 65 12.43 7.03 3.59
N PRO A 66 12.13 5.98 4.40
CA PRO A 66 11.13 4.99 4.03
C PRO A 66 9.78 5.63 3.73
N SER A 67 9.13 5.18 2.66
CA SER A 67 7.83 5.71 2.22
C SER A 67 6.83 4.61 1.94
N CYS A 68 5.53 4.93 2.05
CA CYS A 68 4.45 4.02 1.77
C CYS A 68 3.31 4.76 1.05
N THR A 69 2.65 4.10 0.10
CA THR A 69 1.51 4.69 -0.64
C THR A 69 0.20 4.71 0.15
N CYS A 70 0.17 4.13 1.36
CA CYS A 70 -1.04 4.06 2.18
C CYS A 70 -1.53 5.46 2.63
N PRO A 71 -2.81 5.60 3.04
CA PRO A 71 -3.36 6.90 3.45
C PRO A 71 -2.78 7.44 4.77
N ASP A 72 -2.10 6.61 5.57
CA ASP A 72 -1.43 7.06 6.80
C ASP A 72 -0.21 7.93 6.46
N ARG A 73 -0.31 9.22 6.79
CA ARG A 73 0.75 10.22 6.54
C ARG A 73 1.89 10.14 7.56
N THR A 74 1.79 9.28 8.56
CA THR A 74 2.84 9.18 9.57
C THR A 74 3.88 8.14 9.19
N THR A 75 5.15 8.52 9.27
CA THR A 75 6.28 7.62 9.05
C THR A 75 6.99 7.29 10.36
N PRO A 76 7.26 6.01 10.66
CA PRO A 76 6.80 4.83 9.92
C PRO A 76 5.32 4.52 10.18
N CYS A 77 4.60 4.12 9.13
CA CYS A 77 3.23 3.60 9.22
C CYS A 77 3.27 2.10 9.51
N LYS A 78 2.11 1.50 9.80
CA LYS A 78 2.02 0.05 10.07
C LYS A 78 2.58 -0.83 8.94
N HIS A 79 2.51 -0.40 7.66
CA HIS A 79 3.02 -1.19 6.53
C HIS A 79 4.56 -1.15 6.46
N ILE A 80 5.18 -0.03 6.80
CA ILE A 80 6.66 0.06 6.91
C ILE A 80 7.13 -0.81 8.07
N LEU A 81 6.44 -0.75 9.21
CA LEU A 81 6.73 -1.60 10.36
C LEU A 81 6.52 -3.08 10.05
N PHE A 82 5.50 -3.43 9.27
CA PHE A 82 5.29 -4.80 8.79
C PHE A 82 6.47 -5.30 7.96
N VAL A 83 7.01 -4.47 7.05
CA VAL A 83 8.21 -4.80 6.29
C VAL A 83 9.40 -5.04 7.21
N PHE A 84 9.65 -4.15 8.17
CA PHE A 84 10.78 -4.34 9.08
C PHE A 84 10.62 -5.59 9.95
N ILE A 85 9.49 -5.75 10.63
CA ILE A 85 9.31 -6.76 11.67
C ILE A 85 9.05 -8.14 11.06
N ARG A 86 8.04 -8.27 10.19
CA ARG A 86 7.57 -9.58 9.72
C ARG A 86 8.32 -10.05 8.47
N ILE A 87 8.54 -9.15 7.51
CA ILE A 87 9.19 -9.52 6.24
C ILE A 87 10.71 -9.65 6.42
N LEU A 88 11.36 -8.69 7.08
CA LEU A 88 12.82 -8.66 7.23
C LEU A 88 13.31 -9.19 8.59
N GLY A 89 12.41 -9.54 9.52
CA GLY A 89 12.78 -10.14 10.80
C GLY A 89 13.51 -9.20 11.76
N VAL A 90 13.30 -7.88 11.65
CA VAL A 90 13.95 -6.90 12.52
C VAL A 90 13.38 -7.01 13.96
N PRO A 91 14.25 -7.16 14.98
CA PRO A 91 13.84 -7.20 16.38
C PRO A 91 13.12 -5.92 16.84
N LEU A 92 12.17 -6.07 17.76
CA LEU A 92 11.33 -4.95 18.26
C LEU A 92 12.12 -3.88 19.04
N ASP A 93 13.33 -4.20 19.51
CA ASP A 93 14.23 -3.28 20.19
C ASP A 93 15.22 -2.58 19.24
N ASP A 94 15.20 -2.87 17.93
CA ASP A 94 16.10 -2.21 16.96
C ASP A 94 15.65 -0.78 16.66
N SER A 95 16.61 0.14 16.77
CA SER A 95 16.36 1.57 16.56
C SER A 95 15.90 2.00 15.18
N CYS A 96 16.04 1.17 14.15
CA CYS A 96 15.50 1.52 12.85
C CYS A 96 13.96 1.57 12.84
N LEU A 97 13.28 0.88 13.77
CA LEU A 97 11.82 0.80 13.80
C LEU A 97 11.14 2.13 14.11
N TRP A 98 11.77 3.02 14.88
CA TRP A 98 11.17 4.32 15.28
C TRP A 98 11.78 5.51 14.55
N ARG A 99 12.79 5.31 13.70
CA ARG A 99 13.43 6.40 12.97
C ARG A 99 12.65 6.73 11.71
N ARG A 100 12.48 8.03 11.45
CA ARG A 100 11.96 8.54 10.17
C ARG A 100 12.98 8.42 9.04
N THR A 101 14.26 8.46 9.39
CA THR A 101 15.39 8.37 8.46
C THR A 101 16.32 7.24 8.86
N LEU A 102 16.73 6.45 7.88
CA LEU A 102 17.68 5.35 8.06
C LEU A 102 19.10 5.86 7.79
N ARG A 103 20.04 5.45 8.63
CA ARG A 103 21.47 5.64 8.34
C ARG A 103 21.87 4.74 7.15
N PRO A 104 22.89 5.12 6.36
CA PRO A 104 23.34 4.31 5.22
C PRO A 104 23.64 2.85 5.60
N CYS A 105 24.30 2.61 6.75
CA CYS A 105 24.57 1.27 7.24
C CYS A 105 23.30 0.47 7.58
N GLN A 106 22.28 1.12 8.14
CA GLN A 106 20.99 0.49 8.46
C GLN A 106 20.21 0.16 7.18
N LEU A 107 20.19 1.09 6.22
CA LEU A 107 19.56 0.89 4.92
C LEU A 107 20.20 -0.29 4.18
N HIS A 108 21.53 -0.28 4.06
CA HIS A 108 22.27 -1.36 3.41
C HIS A 108 22.03 -2.70 4.10
N ARG A 109 22.02 -2.74 5.44
CA ARG A 109 21.66 -3.95 6.21
C ARG A 109 20.25 -4.44 5.86
N LEU A 110 19.25 -3.56 5.88
CA LEU A 110 17.85 -3.92 5.63
C LEU A 110 17.62 -4.44 4.20
N LEU A 111 18.24 -3.82 3.20
CA LEU A 111 18.11 -4.25 1.80
C LEU A 111 18.76 -5.61 1.51
N ASN A 112 19.72 -6.04 2.33
CA ASN A 112 20.39 -7.34 2.19
C ASN A 112 19.77 -8.45 3.05
N LEU A 113 18.80 -8.14 3.92
CA LEU A 113 18.12 -9.16 4.69
C LEU A 113 17.24 -10.05 3.79
N PRO A 114 17.17 -11.36 4.04
CA PRO A 114 16.27 -12.25 3.33
C PRO A 114 14.81 -11.91 3.64
N THR A 115 13.92 -12.33 2.76
CA THR A 115 12.48 -12.20 2.96
C THR A 115 11.96 -13.44 3.67
N SER A 116 11.26 -13.26 4.79
CA SER A 116 10.54 -14.33 5.48
C SER A 116 9.43 -14.90 4.60
N SER A 117 9.40 -16.24 4.46
CA SER A 117 8.37 -16.96 3.72
C SER A 117 7.00 -16.91 4.39
N GLU A 118 6.94 -16.84 5.73
CA GLU A 118 5.70 -16.76 6.52
C GLU A 118 4.89 -15.48 6.25
N SER A 119 5.55 -14.46 5.71
CA SER A 119 4.93 -13.19 5.39
C SER A 119 4.33 -13.16 3.98
N LEU A 120 4.64 -14.13 3.13
CA LEU A 120 4.19 -14.16 1.74
C LEU A 120 2.69 -14.46 1.66
N ALA A 121 2.01 -13.80 0.73
CA ALA A 121 0.64 -14.16 0.35
C ALA A 121 0.63 -15.51 -0.40
N GLY A 122 -0.53 -16.17 -0.44
CA GLY A 122 -0.75 -17.35 -1.26
C GLY A 122 -0.35 -17.16 -2.73
N ALA A 123 0.10 -18.25 -3.37
CA ALA A 123 0.63 -18.22 -4.74
C ALA A 123 -0.38 -17.63 -5.74
N ALA A 124 -1.66 -18.02 -5.64
CA ALA A 124 -2.72 -17.53 -6.53
C ALA A 124 -2.89 -16.00 -6.50
N VAL A 125 -2.92 -15.39 -5.30
CA VAL A 125 -3.06 -13.93 -5.15
C VAL A 125 -1.83 -13.22 -5.71
N ARG A 126 -0.63 -13.79 -5.54
CA ARG A 126 0.62 -13.25 -6.07
C ARG A 126 0.65 -13.31 -7.59
N GLU A 127 0.24 -14.42 -8.19
CA GLU A 127 0.13 -14.56 -9.65
C GLU A 127 -0.86 -13.52 -10.21
N MET A 128 -2.03 -13.38 -9.58
CA MET A 128 -3.01 -12.37 -9.97
C MET A 128 -2.46 -10.95 -9.84
N PHE A 129 -1.73 -10.65 -8.75
CA PHE A 129 -1.02 -9.37 -8.61
C PHE A 129 -0.06 -9.14 -9.77
N HIS A 130 0.75 -10.14 -10.14
CA HIS A 130 1.70 -10.02 -11.23
C HIS A 130 1.00 -9.76 -12.59
N GLN A 131 -0.11 -10.46 -12.85
CA GLN A 131 -0.91 -10.24 -14.04
C GLN A 131 -1.45 -8.82 -14.09
N LEU A 132 -2.18 -8.39 -13.05
CA LEU A 132 -2.87 -7.09 -13.06
C LEU A 132 -1.89 -5.91 -12.98
N PHE A 133 -0.84 -6.00 -12.16
CA PHE A 133 0.06 -4.87 -11.90
C PHE A 133 1.06 -4.63 -13.04
N PHE A 134 1.57 -5.69 -13.66
CA PHE A 134 2.56 -5.56 -14.73
C PHE A 134 1.93 -5.55 -16.13
N GLN A 135 0.81 -6.25 -16.38
CA GLN A 135 0.12 -6.12 -17.68
C GLN A 135 -0.48 -4.71 -17.84
N ALA A 136 -1.04 -4.10 -16.79
CA ALA A 136 -1.52 -2.72 -16.85
C ALA A 136 -0.41 -1.70 -17.21
N ARG A 137 0.87 -2.04 -17.00
CA ARG A 137 2.02 -1.23 -17.40
C ARG A 137 2.60 -1.60 -18.77
N GLY A 138 2.33 -2.81 -19.27
CA GLY A 138 2.72 -3.30 -20.60
C GLY A 138 1.69 -3.05 -21.71
N THR A 139 0.42 -2.80 -21.35
CA THR A 139 -0.65 -2.47 -22.29
C THR A 139 -1.18 -1.04 -22.07
N SER A 140 -0.28 -0.06 -22.12
CA SER A 140 -0.62 1.30 -22.56
C SER A 140 -0.84 1.37 -24.09
N GLY A 141 -1.04 0.22 -24.75
CA GLY A 141 -1.68 0.10 -26.05
C GLY A 141 -3.11 -0.37 -25.87
N SER A 142 -4.05 0.55 -26.00
CA SER A 142 -5.45 0.36 -26.42
C SER A 142 -6.03 -1.05 -26.22
N ARG A 143 -6.78 -1.26 -25.13
CA ARG A 143 -7.97 -2.12 -25.20
C ARG A 143 -9.19 -1.23 -25.12
N ARG A 144 -9.61 -0.77 -26.31
CA ARG A 144 -10.98 -0.34 -26.56
C ARG A 144 -11.93 -1.46 -26.10
N PRO A 145 -13.03 -1.16 -25.41
CA PRO A 145 -14.19 -2.03 -25.43
C PRO A 145 -14.67 -2.06 -26.89
N ASP A 146 -14.26 -3.09 -27.62
CA ASP A 146 -14.78 -3.39 -28.94
C ASP A 146 -16.11 -4.11 -28.72
N GLU A 147 -17.18 -3.31 -28.73
CA GLU A 147 -18.56 -3.68 -29.06
C GLU A 147 -19.40 -2.39 -28.93
N VAL A 148 -19.19 -1.44 -29.84
CA VAL A 148 -20.24 -0.48 -30.20
C VAL A 148 -20.76 -0.92 -31.55
N ALA A 149 -21.84 -1.70 -31.46
CA ALA A 149 -22.72 -1.97 -32.57
C ALA A 149 -23.13 -0.64 -33.23
N ASP A 150 -23.12 -0.70 -34.55
CA ASP A 150 -23.62 0.25 -35.54
C ASP A 150 -24.73 1.21 -35.04
N GLY A 151 -24.49 2.52 -35.20
CA GLY A 151 -25.40 3.60 -34.81
C GLY A 151 -24.85 4.52 -33.72
N GLY A 152 -24.13 5.58 -34.11
CA GLY A 152 -23.53 6.56 -33.19
C GLY A 152 -24.52 7.09 -32.15
N THR A 153 -24.24 6.88 -30.87
CA THR A 153 -25.09 7.38 -29.79
C THR A 153 -24.91 8.90 -29.68
N ALA A 154 -25.99 9.66 -29.77
CA ALA A 154 -25.95 11.11 -29.55
C ALA A 154 -25.81 11.44 -28.06
N CYS A 155 -25.02 12.45 -27.74
CA CYS A 155 -24.83 12.93 -26.38
C CYS A 155 -26.14 13.56 -25.87
N PRO A 156 -26.80 13.03 -24.84
CA PRO A 156 -28.06 13.58 -24.31
C PRO A 156 -27.92 14.97 -23.69
N VAL A 157 -26.70 15.52 -23.57
CA VAL A 157 -26.44 16.86 -23.02
C VAL A 157 -26.37 17.91 -24.11
N CYS A 158 -25.59 17.68 -25.18
CA CYS A 158 -25.45 18.62 -26.29
C CYS A 158 -26.21 18.22 -27.57
N LEU A 159 -26.77 17.01 -27.60
CA LEU A 159 -27.48 16.41 -28.74
C LEU A 159 -26.61 16.17 -29.99
N GLU A 160 -25.29 16.23 -29.85
CA GLU A 160 -24.34 15.94 -30.93
C GLU A 160 -23.93 14.47 -30.93
N TYR A 161 -23.59 13.93 -32.11
CA TYR A 161 -23.16 12.55 -32.26
C TYR A 161 -21.75 12.34 -31.70
N MET A 162 -21.59 11.34 -30.84
CA MET A 162 -20.27 10.96 -30.31
C MET A 162 -19.43 10.27 -31.39
N GLY A 163 -18.35 10.93 -31.83
CA GLY A 163 -17.39 10.36 -32.77
C GLY A 163 -16.47 9.30 -32.14
N ARG A 164 -15.80 8.47 -32.97
CA ARG A 164 -14.85 7.45 -32.50
C ARG A 164 -13.60 8.02 -31.82
N ASP A 165 -13.31 9.31 -32.03
CA ASP A 165 -12.12 9.99 -31.51
C ASP A 165 -12.45 10.98 -30.37
N GLU A 166 -13.72 11.09 -29.99
CA GLU A 166 -14.15 11.97 -28.91
C GLU A 166 -14.10 11.26 -27.56
N ARG A 167 -13.68 11.99 -26.52
CA ARG A 167 -13.59 11.43 -25.17
C ARG A 167 -14.97 11.39 -24.54
N VAL A 168 -15.40 10.20 -24.14
CA VAL A 168 -16.72 9.94 -23.61
C VAL A 168 -16.66 9.32 -22.22
N VAL A 169 -17.70 9.54 -21.42
CA VAL A 169 -17.86 8.94 -20.08
C VAL A 169 -19.22 8.25 -19.97
N GLY A 170 -19.23 7.04 -19.41
CA GLY A 170 -20.43 6.22 -19.25
C GLY A 170 -20.93 6.19 -17.81
N CYS A 171 -22.24 6.29 -17.60
CA CYS A 171 -22.84 6.10 -16.28
C CYS A 171 -22.79 4.62 -15.86
N ASN A 172 -22.26 4.30 -14.68
CA ASN A 172 -22.21 2.91 -14.20
C ASN A 172 -23.58 2.27 -13.99
N THR A 173 -24.63 3.07 -13.76
CA THR A 173 -25.99 2.58 -13.46
C THR A 173 -26.83 2.44 -14.72
N CYS A 174 -27.08 3.52 -15.45
CA CYS A 174 -27.94 3.48 -16.65
C CYS A 174 -27.18 3.25 -17.95
N LYS A 175 -25.86 3.07 -17.91
CA LYS A 175 -24.97 2.76 -19.06
C LYS A 175 -25.00 3.77 -20.21
N ASN A 176 -25.71 4.88 -20.05
CA ASN A 176 -25.71 5.96 -21.01
C ASN A 176 -24.37 6.69 -21.02
N VAL A 177 -23.95 7.07 -22.21
CA VAL A 177 -22.67 7.71 -22.49
C VAL A 177 -22.92 9.19 -22.80
N ILE A 178 -22.03 10.07 -22.35
CA ILE A 178 -22.03 11.50 -22.65
C ILE A 178 -20.59 11.95 -22.96
N HIS A 179 -20.40 13.08 -23.66
CA HIS A 179 -19.06 13.64 -23.82
C HIS A 179 -18.43 13.97 -22.47
N GLU A 180 -17.11 13.80 -22.35
CA GLU A 180 -16.39 14.16 -21.12
C GLU A 180 -16.52 15.65 -20.81
N GLU A 181 -16.49 16.52 -21.82
CA GLU A 181 -16.71 17.96 -21.66
C GLU A 181 -18.10 18.30 -21.11
N CYS A 182 -19.13 17.60 -21.58
CA CYS A 182 -20.51 17.73 -21.10
C CYS A 182 -20.62 17.27 -19.64
N PHE A 183 -19.94 16.18 -19.28
CA PHE A 183 -19.84 15.73 -17.90
C PHE A 183 -19.11 16.73 -17.00
N LEU A 184 -17.99 17.29 -17.45
CA LEU A 184 -17.22 18.28 -16.69
C LEU A 184 -18.01 19.56 -16.47
N ALA A 185 -18.72 20.05 -17.50
CA ALA A 185 -19.64 21.18 -17.38
C ALA A 185 -20.75 20.89 -16.36
N TRP A 186 -21.37 19.71 -16.44
CA TRP A 186 -22.38 19.27 -15.48
C TRP A 186 -21.84 19.19 -14.04
N LYS A 187 -20.64 18.65 -13.86
CA LYS A 187 -19.96 18.54 -12.56
C LYS A 187 -19.68 19.90 -11.94
N ARG A 188 -19.27 20.90 -12.73
CA ARG A 188 -19.05 22.28 -12.24
C ARG A 188 -20.33 22.92 -11.69
N ASN A 189 -21.49 22.60 -12.26
CA ASN A 189 -22.78 23.14 -11.82
C ASN A 189 -23.35 22.42 -10.59
N CYS A 190 -22.82 21.27 -10.21
CA CYS A 190 -23.18 20.56 -8.98
C CYS A 190 -22.59 21.26 -7.74
N ARG A 191 -23.24 22.34 -7.27
CA ARG A 191 -22.85 23.10 -6.06
C ARG A 191 -22.61 22.17 -4.86
N ARG A 192 -21.34 21.92 -4.51
CA ARG A 192 -20.84 21.16 -3.33
C ARG A 192 -21.43 19.75 -3.11
N ARG A 193 -22.09 19.14 -4.09
CA ARG A 193 -22.59 17.76 -4.03
C ARG A 193 -21.83 16.88 -5.02
N SER A 194 -21.71 15.59 -4.70
CA SER A 194 -21.15 14.60 -5.63
C SER A 194 -21.90 14.64 -6.96
N ALA A 195 -21.19 14.58 -8.08
CA ALA A 195 -21.81 14.58 -9.41
C ALA A 195 -22.85 13.45 -9.53
N THR A 196 -24.00 13.74 -10.13
CA THR A 196 -25.08 12.76 -10.36
C THR A 196 -25.38 12.64 -11.85
N CYS A 197 -25.86 11.48 -12.31
CA CYS A 197 -26.22 11.24 -13.70
C CYS A 197 -27.35 12.17 -14.12
N VAL A 198 -27.17 12.87 -15.25
CA VAL A 198 -28.20 13.73 -15.85
C VAL A 198 -29.48 12.95 -16.18
N LEU A 199 -29.35 11.66 -16.50
CA LEU A 199 -30.48 10.80 -16.89
C LEU A 199 -31.10 10.07 -15.70
N CYS A 200 -30.30 9.29 -14.97
CA CYS A 200 -30.84 8.43 -13.90
C CYS A 200 -30.64 8.98 -12.48
N ARG A 201 -29.99 10.14 -12.33
CA ARG A 201 -29.65 10.78 -11.03
C ARG A 201 -28.79 9.94 -10.08
N ALA A 202 -28.38 8.73 -10.48
CA ALA A 202 -27.41 7.93 -9.73
C ALA A 202 -26.11 8.72 -9.55
N ARG A 203 -25.44 8.55 -8.41
CA ARG A 203 -24.16 9.22 -8.14
C ARG A 203 -23.14 8.73 -9.16
N TRP A 204 -22.53 9.64 -9.91
CA TRP A 204 -21.30 9.31 -10.63
C TRP A 204 -20.25 9.01 -9.58
N ARG A 205 -19.84 7.74 -9.53
CA ARG A 205 -18.57 7.43 -8.92
C ARG A 205 -17.56 8.04 -9.87
N ASN A 206 -16.85 9.10 -9.43
CA ASN A 206 -15.66 9.48 -10.15
C ASN A 206 -14.84 8.19 -10.27
N GLY A 207 -14.42 7.80 -11.47
CA GLY A 207 -13.32 6.84 -11.63
C GLY A 207 -12.05 7.48 -11.08
N GLY A 208 -12.00 7.62 -9.75
CA GLY A 208 -11.17 8.61 -9.06
C GLY A 208 -11.71 9.13 -7.72
N ASP A 209 -12.64 8.44 -7.04
CA ASP A 209 -12.91 8.67 -5.61
C ASP A 209 -12.52 7.40 -4.82
N ASP A 210 -11.29 7.41 -4.31
CA ASP A 210 -10.60 6.51 -3.36
C ASP A 210 -10.57 4.99 -3.60
N GLN A 211 -11.46 4.40 -4.40
CA GLN A 211 -11.46 2.96 -4.72
C GLN A 211 -10.60 2.58 -5.94
N GLU A 212 -10.27 3.52 -6.83
CA GLU A 212 -9.38 3.28 -7.99
C GLU A 212 -7.91 3.69 -7.75
N LYS A 213 -7.60 4.32 -6.61
CA LYS A 213 -6.21 4.73 -6.32
C LYS A 213 -5.27 3.53 -6.09
N TYR A 214 -5.83 2.42 -5.61
CA TYR A 214 -5.07 1.24 -5.23
C TYR A 214 -5.59 0.04 -6.01
N LEU A 215 -4.68 -0.80 -6.50
CA LEU A 215 -5.05 -2.12 -6.98
C LEU A 215 -5.67 -2.89 -5.82
N ASN A 216 -6.91 -3.37 -5.99
CA ASN A 216 -7.62 -4.13 -4.97
C ASN A 216 -7.73 -5.59 -5.42
N LEU A 217 -7.26 -6.51 -4.57
CA LEU A 217 -7.23 -7.95 -4.84
C LEU A 217 -8.23 -8.73 -3.96
N SER A 218 -9.14 -8.06 -3.26
CA SER A 218 -10.08 -8.70 -2.31
C SER A 218 -10.90 -9.83 -2.94
N ALA A 219 -11.25 -9.71 -4.22
CA ALA A 219 -11.96 -10.74 -4.97
C ALA A 219 -11.19 -12.05 -5.17
N TYR A 220 -9.87 -12.05 -4.93
CA TYR A 220 -8.98 -13.18 -5.20
C TYR A 220 -8.34 -13.75 -3.93
N VAL A 221 -8.56 -13.13 -2.77
CA VAL A 221 -8.02 -13.60 -1.48
C VAL A 221 -8.80 -14.83 -1.04
N SER A 222 -8.12 -15.98 -0.96
CA SER A 222 -8.72 -17.26 -0.53
C SER A 222 -8.89 -17.34 1.00
N GLU A 223 -9.74 -18.26 1.49
CA GLU A 223 -9.97 -18.50 2.92
C GLU A 223 -8.69 -18.91 3.69
N ASP A 224 -7.71 -19.52 3.03
CA ASP A 224 -6.42 -19.88 3.64
C ASP A 224 -5.50 -18.66 3.90
N ASP A 225 -5.64 -17.59 3.09
CA ASP A 225 -5.09 -16.27 3.42
C ASP A 225 -5.91 -15.57 4.54
N MET A 226 -6.93 -16.26 5.07
CA MET A 226 -7.81 -15.83 6.15
C MET A 226 -7.67 -16.58 7.47
N MET A 227 -6.87 -17.64 7.57
CA MET A 227 -6.58 -18.26 8.86
C MET A 227 -5.62 -17.39 9.70
N GLU A 228 -6.06 -17.10 10.93
CA GLU A 228 -5.21 -16.55 11.97
C GLU A 228 -4.25 -17.66 12.42
N VAL A 229 -2.94 -17.41 12.29
CA VAL A 229 -1.95 -18.20 13.02
C VAL A 229 -2.12 -17.85 14.49
N GLU A 230 -2.89 -18.66 15.21
CA GLU A 230 -2.88 -18.67 16.66
C GLU A 230 -1.45 -19.03 17.10
N ALA A 231 -0.75 -18.04 17.64
CA ALA A 231 0.53 -18.27 18.28
C ALA A 231 0.25 -19.10 19.54
N GLU A 232 0.40 -20.42 19.45
CA GLU A 232 0.41 -21.31 20.61
C GLU A 232 1.58 -20.92 21.52
N GLY A 233 1.27 -20.11 22.52
CA GLY A 233 2.15 -19.83 23.65
C GLY A 233 2.27 -21.07 24.52
N ARG A 234 3.18 -21.98 24.18
CA ARG A 234 3.68 -22.98 25.13
C ARG A 234 4.71 -22.31 26.04
N CYS A 235 4.24 -21.75 27.16
CA CYS A 235 5.07 -21.64 28.35
C CYS A 235 5.32 -23.07 28.87
N SER A 236 6.45 -23.65 28.51
CA SER A 236 7.03 -24.73 29.30
C SER A 236 7.80 -24.07 30.44
N SER A 237 7.22 -24.12 31.63
CA SER A 237 7.95 -23.92 32.87
C SER A 237 8.67 -25.22 33.19
N ASP A 238 10.00 -25.16 33.19
CA ASP A 238 10.87 -26.03 34.00
C ASP A 238 11.89 -25.10 34.70
#